data_AF-A0A9J6GUW8-F1
#
_entry.id   AF-A0A9J6GUW8-F1
#
_cell.length_a   1.000
_cell.length_b   1.000
_cell.length_c   1.000
_cell.angle_alpha   90.00
_cell.angle_beta   90.00
_cell.angle_gamma   90.00
#
_symmetry.space_group_name_H-M   'P 1'
#
loop_
_entity.id
_entity.type
_entity.pdbx_description
1 polymer ?
#
loop_
_entity_poly.entity_id
_entity_poly.type
_entity_poly.pdbx_seq_one_letter_code
_entity_poly.pdbx_strand_id
1 'polypeptide(L)'
;MGKKSTTVILTFAGSEVPRCVYLYGMAHRCTLYKKTVPVCSVCYDVGHRNTACPRPGTRACHECGTRDPGPDHTCVAKCFLCEGAHVTGA
;
A
#
# COMPACT_ATOMS: atom_id res chain seq x y z
N MET A 1 -26.23 2.82 -7.07
CA MET A 1 -26.02 1.46 -6.53
C MET A 1 -24.74 1.48 -5.68
N GLY A 2 -24.84 1.70 -4.37
CA GLY A 2 -23.67 1.82 -3.49
C GLY A 2 -23.01 0.47 -3.24
N LYS A 3 -21.69 0.38 -3.44
CA LYS A 3 -20.91 -0.83 -3.17
C LYS A 3 -21.06 -1.20 -1.68
N LYS A 4 -21.48 -2.43 -1.38
CA LYS A 4 -21.53 -2.97 -0.01
C LYS A 4 -20.09 -3.00 0.53
N SER A 5 -19.71 -2.00 1.32
CA SER A 5 -18.44 -2.05 2.06
C SER A 5 -18.63 -2.95 3.28
N THR A 6 -17.80 -3.97 3.42
CA THR A 6 -17.75 -4.82 4.63
C THR A 6 -16.88 -4.21 5.73
N THR A 7 -16.23 -3.08 5.46
CA THR A 7 -15.26 -2.43 6.34
C THR A 7 -15.65 -0.98 6.62
N VAL A 8 -15.47 -0.57 7.88
CA VAL A 8 -15.65 0.82 8.35
C VAL A 8 -14.36 1.32 9.00
N ILE A 9 -14.09 2.63 8.91
CA ILE A 9 -12.99 3.30 9.62
C ILE A 9 -13.62 4.06 10.78
N LEU A 10 -13.13 3.82 11.99
CA LEU A 10 -13.52 4.53 13.20
C LEU A 10 -12.37 5.44 13.64
N THR A 11 -12.68 6.69 13.96
CA THR A 11 -11.73 7.65 14.52
C THR A 11 -12.05 7.88 15.98
N PHE A 12 -11.06 7.79 16.86
CA PHE A 12 -11.18 8.08 18.28
C PHE A 12 -10.52 9.42 18.58
N ALA A 13 -11.13 10.24 19.45
CA ALA A 13 -10.56 11.52 19.84
C ALA A 13 -9.33 11.37 20.77
N GLY A 14 -9.21 10.24 21.47
CA GLY A 14 -8.08 9.93 22.34
C GLY A 14 -6.84 9.47 21.57
N SER A 15 -5.70 9.47 22.25
CA SER A 15 -4.42 9.00 21.71
C SER A 15 -4.27 7.48 21.64
N GLU A 16 -5.21 6.74 22.22
CA GLU A 16 -5.19 5.28 22.32
C GLU A 16 -6.42 4.66 21.67
N VAL A 17 -6.21 3.55 20.95
CA VAL A 17 -7.29 2.78 20.33
C VAL A 17 -7.74 1.68 21.31
N PRO A 18 -9.03 1.65 21.69
CA PRO A 18 -9.57 0.57 22.53
C PRO A 18 -9.37 -0.79 21.89
N ARG A 19 -9.26 -1.85 22.70
CA ARG A 19 -9.15 -3.22 22.18
C ARG A 19 -10.37 -3.64 21.36
N CYS A 20 -11.57 -3.22 21.79
CA CYS A 20 -12.84 -3.51 21.14
C CYS A 20 -13.79 -2.30 21.21
N VAL A 21 -14.71 -2.22 20.26
CA VAL A 21 -15.90 -1.35 20.30
C VAL A 21 -17.17 -2.18 20.23
N TYR A 22 -18.25 -1.69 20.84
CA TYR A 22 -19.57 -2.30 20.70
C TYR A 22 -20.35 -1.57 19.61
N LEU A 23 -20.67 -2.27 18.52
CA LEU A 23 -21.53 -1.78 17.45
C LEU A 23 -22.70 -2.75 17.33
N TYR A 24 -23.93 -2.22 17.28
CA TYR A 24 -25.15 -3.03 17.18
C TYR A 24 -25.26 -4.15 18.23
N GLY A 25 -24.77 -3.90 19.45
CA GLY A 25 -24.80 -4.88 20.55
C GLY A 25 -23.74 -5.98 20.48
N MET A 26 -22.83 -5.95 19.50
CA MET A 26 -21.75 -6.93 19.36
C MET A 26 -20.37 -6.28 19.55
N ALA A 27 -19.45 -7.01 20.19
CA ALA A 27 -18.07 -6.57 20.36
C ALA A 27 -17.26 -6.82 19.08
N HIS A 28 -16.67 -5.78 18.53
CA HIS A 28 -15.78 -5.84 17.37
C HIS A 28 -14.36 -5.44 17.79
N ARG A 29 -13.37 -6.27 17.45
CA ARG A 29 -11.97 -5.96 17.71
C ARG A 29 -11.53 -4.78 16.85
N CYS A 30 -10.92 -3.78 17.46
CA CYS A 30 -10.28 -2.69 16.73
C CYS A 30 -8.90 -3.13 16.24
N THR A 31 -8.59 -2.78 15.00
CA THR A 31 -7.24 -2.88 14.43
C THR A 31 -6.80 -1.50 13.98
N LEU A 32 -5.53 -1.17 14.19
CA LEU A 32 -4.99 0.11 13.74
C LEU A 32 -5.08 0.18 12.22
N TYR A 33 -5.81 1.18 11.72
CA TYR A 33 -5.84 1.45 10.30
C TYR A 33 -4.49 2.03 9.87
N LYS A 34 -3.74 1.25 9.09
CA LYS A 34 -2.55 1.73 8.40
C LYS A 34 -2.96 2.16 7.00
N LYS A 35 -3.00 3.47 6.75
CA LYS A 35 -3.24 3.99 5.41
C LYS A 35 -2.13 3.47 4.49
N THR A 36 -2.48 2.57 3.58
CA THR A 36 -1.55 2.16 2.53
C THR A 36 -1.44 3.30 1.53
N VAL A 37 -0.21 3.74 1.28
CA VAL A 37 0.04 4.67 0.18
C VAL A 37 0.07 3.83 -1.09
N PRO A 38 -0.80 4.10 -2.08
CA PRO A 38 -0.76 3.35 -3.32
C PRO A 38 0.58 3.60 -3.99
N VAL A 39 1.25 2.51 -4.35
CA VAL A 39 2.43 2.50 -5.21
C VAL A 39 1.97 2.22 -6.63
N CYS A 40 2.46 3.01 -7.57
CA CYS A 40 2.22 2.75 -8.98
C CYS A 40 2.95 1.48 -9.42
N SER A 41 2.24 0.50 -9.96
CA SER A 41 2.86 -0.76 -10.40
C SER A 41 3.74 -0.65 -11.66
N VAL A 42 3.78 0.53 -12.31
CA VAL A 42 4.60 0.77 -13.51
C VAL A 42 5.89 1.50 -13.16
N CYS A 43 5.79 2.64 -12.48
CA CYS A 43 6.96 3.47 -12.16
C CYS A 43 7.42 3.35 -10.70
N TYR A 44 6.67 2.63 -9.85
CA TYR A 44 6.94 2.44 -8.42
C TYR A 44 6.94 3.71 -7.56
N ASP A 45 6.57 4.85 -8.13
CA ASP A 45 6.35 6.08 -7.39
C ASP A 45 5.05 6.01 -6.56
N VAL A 46 5.07 6.69 -5.41
CA VAL A 46 3.93 6.79 -4.50
C VAL A 46 2.95 7.89 -4.92
N GLY A 47 1.69 7.75 -4.51
CA GLY A 47 0.69 8.83 -4.59
C GLY A 47 -0.18 8.81 -5.84
N HIS A 48 0.01 7.83 -6.73
CA HIS A 48 -0.86 7.61 -7.87
C HIS A 48 -1.03 6.12 -8.16
N ARG A 49 -2.05 5.79 -8.95
CA ARG A 49 -2.29 4.43 -9.46
C ARG A 49 -1.73 4.31 -10.88
N ASN A 50 -1.54 3.08 -11.35
CA ASN A 50 -1.07 2.81 -12.71
C ASN A 50 -1.86 3.59 -13.79
N THR A 51 -3.18 3.65 -13.67
CA THR A 51 -4.07 4.36 -14.61
C THR A 51 -3.86 5.88 -14.67
N ALA A 52 -3.17 6.47 -13.69
CA ALA A 52 -2.86 7.89 -13.59
C ALA A 52 -1.34 8.12 -13.52
N CYS A 53 -0.55 7.18 -14.07
CA CYS A 53 0.91 7.30 -14.07
C CYS A 53 1.35 8.46 -14.98
N PRO A 54 2.16 9.42 -14.48
CA PRO A 54 2.69 10.50 -15.30
C PRO A 54 3.79 10.03 -16.27
N ARG A 55 4.31 8.80 -16.09
CA ARG A 55 5.40 8.21 -16.89
C ARG A 55 5.07 6.77 -17.29
N PRO A 56 4.05 6.53 -18.12
CA PRO A 56 3.65 5.16 -18.50
C PRO A 56 4.70 4.42 -19.34
N GLY A 57 5.64 5.14 -19.97
CA GLY A 57 6.72 4.56 -20.78
C GLY A 57 7.95 4.11 -19.99
N THR A 58 8.17 4.65 -18.78
CA THR A 58 9.30 4.30 -17.91
C THR A 58 8.88 3.15 -16.99
N ARG A 59 9.46 1.97 -17.17
CA ARG A 59 9.15 0.80 -16.35
C ARG A 59 10.19 0.62 -15.27
N ALA A 60 9.76 0.44 -14.04
CA ALA A 60 10.66 0.02 -12.97
C ALA A 60 10.66 -1.51 -12.84
N CYS A 61 11.80 -2.09 -12.48
CA CYS A 61 11.89 -3.49 -12.13
C CYS A 61 10.99 -3.80 -10.94
N HIS A 62 10.18 -4.86 -11.04
CA HIS A 62 9.23 -5.22 -9.99
C HIS A 62 9.91 -5.72 -8.70
N GLU A 63 11.14 -6.20 -8.80
CA GLU A 63 11.87 -6.80 -7.68
C GLU A 63 12.79 -5.82 -6.97
N CYS A 64 13.51 -4.98 -7.73
CA CYS A 64 14.52 -4.07 -7.18
C CYS A 64 14.20 -2.58 -7.35
N GLY A 65 13.16 -2.22 -8.13
CA GLY A 65 12.76 -0.83 -8.36
C GLY A 65 13.67 -0.02 -9.30
N THR A 66 14.68 -0.64 -9.92
CA THR A 66 15.54 0.01 -10.92
C THR A 66 14.71 0.52 -12.09
N ARG A 67 14.88 1.79 -12.48
CA ARG A 67 14.18 2.41 -13.62
C ARG A 67 14.81 1.98 -14.93
N ASP A 68 13.97 1.62 -15.90
CA ASP A 68 14.33 1.17 -17.25
C ASP A 68 15.56 0.25 -17.26
N PRO A 69 15.49 -0.88 -16.51
CA PRO A 69 16.61 -1.79 -16.42
C PRO A 69 16.91 -2.40 -17.81
N GLY A 70 18.20 -2.47 -18.14
CA GLY A 70 18.65 -3.27 -19.28
C GLY A 70 18.40 -4.77 -19.06
N PRO A 71 18.50 -5.58 -20.14
CA PRO A 71 18.28 -7.03 -20.06
C PRO A 71 19.19 -7.74 -19.05
N ASP A 72 20.43 -7.27 -18.87
CA ASP A 72 21.42 -7.86 -17.96
C ASP A 72 21.58 -7.11 -16.62
N HIS A 73 20.54 -6.41 -16.14
CA HIS A 73 20.65 -5.74 -14.84
C HIS A 73 20.77 -6.77 -13.70
N THR A 74 21.72 -6.55 -12.79
CA THR A 74 21.83 -7.35 -11.58
C THR A 74 20.70 -6.98 -10.63
N CYS A 75 19.72 -7.88 -10.48
CA CYS A 75 18.56 -7.65 -9.65
C CYS A 75 18.81 -8.09 -8.21
N VAL A 76 18.65 -7.17 -7.25
CA VAL A 76 18.64 -7.48 -5.82
C VAL A 76 17.31 -7.03 -5.25
N ALA A 77 16.54 -7.97 -4.71
CA ALA A 77 15.21 -7.69 -4.18
C ALA A 77 15.27 -6.64 -3.07
N LYS A 78 14.52 -5.54 -3.25
CA LYS A 78 14.47 -4.43 -2.31
C LYS A 78 13.09 -3.77 -2.34
N CYS A 79 12.56 -3.44 -1.16
CA CYS A 79 11.30 -2.74 -1.07
C CYS A 79 11.51 -1.26 -1.41
N PHE A 80 10.77 -0.74 -2.37
CA PHE A 80 10.88 0.66 -2.78
C PHE A 80 10.42 1.64 -1.69
N LEU A 81 9.60 1.17 -0.74
CA LEU A 81 9.03 2.00 0.33
C LEU A 81 9.87 2.01 1.61
N CYS A 82 10.34 0.83 2.05
CA CYS A 82 11.03 0.69 3.34
C CYS A 82 12.49 0.22 3.19
N GLU A 83 12.95 0.01 1.96
CA GLU A 83 14.32 -0.41 1.65
C GLU A 83 14.73 -1.79 2.19
N GLY A 84 13.79 -2.56 2.75
CA GLY A 84 14.02 -3.91 3.25
C GLY A 84 14.28 -4.96 2.16
N ALA A 85 14.82 -6.11 2.56
CA ALA A 85 15.15 -7.24 1.68
C ALA A 85 13.90 -8.08 1.31
N HIS A 86 12.90 -7.43 0.71
CA HIS A 86 11.70 -8.06 0.18
C HIS A 86 11.14 -7.24 -0.99
N VAL A 87 10.32 -7.84 -1.85
CA VAL A 87 9.68 -7.09 -2.95
C VAL A 87 8.63 -6.12 -2.41
N THR A 88 8.37 -5.04 -3.13
CA THR A 88 7.37 -4.04 -2.71
C THR A 88 5.97 -4.67 -2.70
N GLY A 89 5.30 -4.65 -1.55
CA GLY A 89 3.97 -5.25 -1.37
C GLY A 89 3.96 -6.69 -0.86
N ALA A 90 5.13 -7.25 -0.52
CA ALA A 90 5.27 -8.50 0.24
C ALA A 90 4.79 -8.36 1.70
#